data_AF-M6WI97-F1
#
_entry.id   AF-M6WI97-F1
#
_cell.length_a   1.000
_cell.length_b   1.000
_cell.length_c   1.000
_cell.angle_alpha   90.00
_cell.angle_beta   90.00
_cell.angle_gamma   90.00
#
_symmetry.space_group_name_H-M   'P 1'
#
loop_
_entity.id
_entity.type
_entity.pdbx_description
1 polymer ?
#
loop_
_entity_poly.entity_id
_entity_poly.type
_entity_poly.pdbx_seq_one_letter_code
_entity_poly.pdbx_strand_id
1 'polypeptide(L)'
;MFERSAKTFKRKIQKRLLGKKGAKANQDKPSQKSKSSERAPSVKTAVSKQGKNEWWKYLVWILDKRDSATESNIYSLSEDGVLSAPPSDEKLSQGTEIRFRGLTSLVELPLDKMSVLDTLETYPEEKKDPKLSSLDGIERASGLIHLDVERNQDISDLSPLSKLPNLKTFSGSNNSIKDLSPLSQCKNLNALYLNKNKISDVSPLSSLSKMETLWLADNPIQDILPLVGLKKLKELKVSLKLPKENLAKFEKLRPDVKISF
;
A
#
# COMPACT_ATOMS: atom_id res chain seq x y z
N MET A 1 10.63 -7.81 -16.73
CA MET A 1 11.82 -7.63 -15.86
C MET A 1 11.49 -7.27 -14.40
N PHE A 2 10.28 -6.77 -14.09
CA PHE A 2 9.84 -6.48 -12.72
C PHE A 2 9.62 -7.71 -11.81
N GLU A 3 9.27 -8.88 -12.34
CA GLU A 3 9.18 -10.11 -11.52
C GLU A 3 10.54 -10.65 -11.06
N ARG A 4 11.65 -10.33 -11.75
CA ARG A 4 12.96 -10.91 -11.41
C ARG A 4 13.57 -10.30 -10.14
N SER A 5 13.38 -9.01 -9.89
CA SER A 5 13.95 -8.36 -8.69
C SER A 5 13.20 -8.74 -7.41
N ALA A 6 11.87 -8.77 -7.42
CA ALA A 6 11.07 -9.19 -6.27
C ALA A 6 11.23 -10.69 -5.92
N LYS A 7 11.40 -11.54 -6.95
CA LYS A 7 11.60 -13.00 -6.78
C LYS A 7 13.02 -13.35 -6.33
N THR A 8 14.02 -12.53 -6.69
CA THR A 8 15.42 -12.68 -6.25
C THR A 8 15.60 -12.30 -4.78
N PHE A 9 14.89 -11.27 -4.31
CA PHE A 9 14.96 -10.82 -2.91
C PHE A 9 14.24 -11.78 -1.94
N LYS A 10 13.04 -12.28 -2.29
CA LYS A 10 12.35 -13.32 -1.49
C LYS A 10 13.18 -14.60 -1.31
N ARG A 11 13.97 -14.99 -2.33
CA ARG A 11 14.89 -16.15 -2.25
C ARG A 11 16.06 -15.96 -1.28
N LYS A 12 16.58 -14.73 -1.11
CA LYS A 12 17.68 -14.44 -0.16
C LYS A 12 17.22 -14.51 1.30
N ILE A 13 15.98 -14.11 1.60
CA ILE A 13 15.41 -14.16 2.96
C ILE A 13 15.08 -15.61 3.36
N GLN A 14 14.52 -16.42 2.46
CA GLN A 14 14.12 -17.80 2.76
C GLN A 14 15.32 -18.73 3.06
N LYS A 15 16.48 -18.52 2.41
CA LYS A 15 17.71 -19.30 2.70
C LYS A 15 18.32 -19.00 4.08
N ARG A 16 18.08 -17.82 4.67
CA ARG A 16 18.61 -17.46 6.01
C ARG A 16 17.74 -17.97 7.16
N LEU A 17 16.44 -18.14 6.94
CA LEU A 17 15.51 -18.67 7.96
C LEU A 17 15.68 -20.17 8.27
N LEU A 18 16.26 -20.94 7.35
CA LEU A 18 16.55 -22.37 7.54
C LEU A 18 17.88 -22.64 8.27
N GLY A 19 18.70 -21.62 8.53
CA GLY A 19 20.07 -21.77 9.07
C GLY A 19 20.25 -21.56 10.57
N LYS A 20 19.21 -21.25 11.34
CA LYS A 20 19.32 -21.04 12.79
C LYS A 20 18.33 -21.90 13.57
N LYS A 21 18.66 -23.19 13.73
CA LYS A 21 18.18 -24.04 14.82
C LYS A 21 19.40 -24.58 15.57
N GLY A 22 19.56 -24.16 16.82
CA GLY A 22 20.47 -24.82 17.77
C GLY A 22 21.06 -23.87 18.81
N ALA A 23 20.46 -23.85 20.02
CA ALA A 23 21.12 -23.97 21.33
C ALA A 23 20.17 -23.55 22.46
N LYS A 24 20.09 -24.39 23.52
CA LYS A 24 19.32 -24.22 24.76
C LYS A 24 20.21 -23.66 25.89
N ALA A 25 19.61 -22.97 26.87
CA ALA A 25 19.76 -23.11 28.35
C ALA A 25 19.05 -21.92 29.05
N ASN A 26 18.05 -22.14 29.93
CA ASN A 26 18.10 -22.16 31.43
C ASN A 26 18.73 -20.88 32.05
N GLN A 27 18.23 -20.21 33.10
CA GLN A 27 17.25 -20.51 34.15
C GLN A 27 16.94 -19.18 34.93
N ASP A 28 15.93 -19.22 35.81
CA ASP A 28 15.71 -18.39 37.01
C ASP A 28 14.88 -17.08 37.01
N LYS A 29 13.86 -17.13 37.89
CA LYS A 29 13.03 -16.10 38.56
C LYS A 29 13.55 -16.00 40.02
N PRO A 30 13.24 -14.98 40.88
CA PRO A 30 11.85 -14.58 41.19
C PRO A 30 11.58 -13.15 41.73
N SER A 31 10.27 -12.83 41.87
CA SER A 31 9.60 -11.99 42.91
C SER A 31 9.89 -10.46 42.98
N GLN A 32 9.05 -9.53 43.46
CA GLN A 32 7.71 -9.48 44.09
C GLN A 32 7.22 -8.00 44.13
N LYS A 33 5.88 -7.79 44.19
CA LYS A 33 5.12 -6.70 44.88
C LYS A 33 5.30 -5.23 44.38
N SER A 34 4.34 -4.30 44.43
CA SER A 34 2.91 -4.24 44.83
C SER A 34 2.42 -2.78 44.67
N LYS A 35 1.09 -2.60 44.73
CA LYS A 35 0.31 -1.40 45.10
C LYS A 35 -0.37 -0.62 43.97
N SER A 36 -1.66 -0.93 43.89
CA SER A 36 -2.80 -0.10 43.52
C SER A 36 -3.00 1.10 44.45
N SER A 37 -3.47 2.22 43.89
CA SER A 37 -4.43 3.11 44.55
C SER A 37 -5.18 3.92 43.49
N GLU A 38 -6.50 3.80 43.50
CA GLU A 38 -7.46 4.58 42.72
C GLU A 38 -7.55 6.04 43.19
N ARG A 39 -7.77 6.97 42.25
CA ARG A 39 -8.55 8.19 42.50
C ARG A 39 -9.18 8.69 41.18
N ALA A 40 -10.49 8.87 41.22
CA ALA A 40 -11.37 9.33 40.15
C ALA A 40 -11.33 10.88 39.98
N PRO A 41 -11.97 11.45 38.94
CA PRO A 41 -11.36 12.45 38.06
C PRO A 41 -11.50 13.90 38.54
N SER A 42 -10.47 14.71 38.29
CA SER A 42 -10.56 16.16 38.34
C SER A 42 -10.65 16.68 36.91
N VAL A 43 -11.81 17.24 36.56
CA VAL A 43 -12.00 18.02 35.33
C VAL A 43 -11.12 19.28 35.43
N LYS A 44 -9.94 19.20 34.84
CA LYS A 44 -9.17 20.38 34.43
C LYS A 44 -9.11 20.33 32.91
N THR A 45 -9.65 21.36 32.30
CA THR A 45 -9.48 21.76 30.90
C THR A 45 -8.00 21.68 30.51
N ALA A 46 -7.61 20.51 30.02
CA ALA A 46 -6.34 20.30 29.37
C ALA A 46 -6.56 20.61 27.89
N VAL A 47 -6.12 21.80 27.47
CA VAL A 47 -5.68 22.05 26.10
C VAL A 47 -4.85 20.82 25.71
N SER A 48 -5.36 20.00 24.80
CA SER A 48 -4.69 18.77 24.40
C SER A 48 -3.35 19.17 23.81
N LYS A 49 -2.27 18.82 24.51
CA LYS A 49 -0.93 18.85 23.95
C LYS A 49 -0.99 18.01 22.68
N GLN A 50 -0.88 18.67 21.53
CA GLN A 50 -0.59 18.04 20.24
C GLN A 50 0.50 16.99 20.46
N GLY A 51 0.08 15.72 20.42
CA GLY A 51 1.00 14.60 20.27
C GLY A 51 1.72 14.84 18.96
N LYS A 52 3.03 15.03 19.03
CA LYS A 52 3.87 15.35 17.89
C LYS A 52 3.69 14.26 16.84
N ASN A 53 3.39 14.68 15.62
CA ASN A 53 3.48 13.90 14.40
C ASN A 53 4.84 13.18 14.35
N GLU A 54 4.89 11.86 14.51
CA GLU A 54 6.12 11.05 14.52
C GLU A 54 6.23 10.13 13.31
N TRP A 55 5.69 10.57 12.17
CA TRP A 55 5.65 9.82 10.92
C TRP A 55 7.02 9.22 10.50
N TRP A 56 8.12 9.92 10.79
CA TRP A 56 9.48 9.50 10.46
C TRP A 56 9.90 8.22 11.16
N LYS A 57 9.25 7.85 12.28
CA LYS A 57 9.51 6.57 12.97
C LYS A 57 9.11 5.35 12.13
N TYR A 58 8.23 5.57 11.16
CA TYR A 58 7.75 4.55 10.23
C TYR A 58 8.49 4.58 8.90
N LEU A 59 9.37 5.57 8.67
CA LEU A 59 10.07 5.75 7.41
C LEU A 59 11.17 4.70 7.25
N VAL A 60 11.03 3.77 6.31
CA VAL A 60 12.02 2.71 6.08
C VAL A 60 13.20 3.24 5.27
N TRP A 61 12.90 3.93 4.17
CA TRP A 61 13.92 4.46 3.27
C TRP A 61 13.39 5.62 2.42
N ILE A 62 14.34 6.34 1.82
CA ILE A 62 14.11 7.30 0.73
C ILE A 62 15.15 7.00 -0.35
N LEU A 63 14.71 6.77 -1.58
CA LEU A 63 15.56 6.46 -2.73
C LEU A 63 15.43 7.55 -3.79
N ASP A 64 16.54 7.90 -4.45
CA ASP A 64 16.51 8.62 -5.72
C ASP A 64 16.91 7.66 -6.84
N LYS A 65 15.95 7.33 -7.71
CA LYS A 65 16.17 6.43 -8.85
C LYS A 65 16.63 7.14 -10.12
N ARG A 66 16.75 8.48 -10.11
CA ARG A 66 17.19 9.25 -11.27
C ARG A 66 18.70 9.19 -11.46
N ASP A 67 19.45 8.90 -10.39
CA ASP A 67 20.87 8.61 -10.49
C ASP A 67 21.09 7.15 -10.93
N SER A 68 21.13 6.96 -12.24
CA SER A 68 21.27 5.66 -12.91
C SER A 68 22.57 4.90 -12.62
N ALA A 69 23.55 5.53 -11.96
CA ALA A 69 24.85 4.90 -11.68
C ALA A 69 24.83 3.98 -10.46
N THR A 70 23.99 4.30 -9.48
CA THR A 70 23.83 3.53 -8.24
C THR A 70 22.44 3.88 -7.73
N GLU A 71 21.52 2.92 -7.53
CA GLU A 71 20.34 3.17 -6.69
C GLU A 71 20.84 3.52 -5.28
N SER A 72 21.23 4.78 -5.08
CA SER A 72 21.87 5.24 -3.86
C SER A 72 20.76 5.62 -2.90
N ASN A 73 20.62 4.85 -1.82
CA ASN A 73 19.71 5.19 -0.76
C ASN A 73 20.09 6.58 -0.21
N ILE A 74 19.21 7.58 -0.35
CA ILE A 74 19.37 8.87 0.35
C ILE A 74 19.30 8.61 1.86
N TYR A 75 18.48 7.63 2.26
CA TYR A 75 18.36 7.11 3.62
C TYR A 75 18.04 5.62 3.63
N SER A 76 18.70 4.87 4.52
CA SER A 76 18.28 3.53 4.95
C SER A 76 18.32 3.45 6.46
N LEU A 77 17.22 3.02 7.10
CA LEU A 77 17.24 2.72 8.52
C LEU A 77 17.94 1.40 8.84
N SER A 78 18.63 1.36 9.98
CA SER A 78 19.22 0.15 10.59
C SER A 78 18.14 -0.80 11.13
N GLU A 79 18.52 -2.02 11.52
CA GLU A 79 17.60 -3.13 11.91
C GLU A 79 16.62 -2.78 13.06
N ASP A 80 16.90 -1.73 13.84
CA ASP A 80 16.10 -1.14 14.91
C ASP A 80 15.06 -0.09 14.43
N GLY A 81 15.10 0.28 13.14
CA GLY A 81 13.92 0.68 12.36
C GLY A 81 13.24 2.00 12.73
N VAL A 82 13.84 2.85 13.58
CA VAL A 82 13.24 4.12 14.01
C VAL A 82 14.21 5.27 13.86
N LEU A 83 13.86 6.27 13.04
CA LEU A 83 14.59 7.54 12.98
C LEU A 83 14.46 8.31 14.30
N SER A 84 15.58 8.85 14.79
CA SER A 84 15.60 9.69 16.00
C SER A 84 15.03 11.10 15.76
N ALA A 85 14.99 11.56 14.52
CA ALA A 85 14.46 12.85 14.08
C ALA A 85 13.94 12.77 12.63
N PRO A 86 13.01 13.65 12.21
CA PRO A 86 12.58 13.71 10.81
C PRO A 86 13.73 14.09 9.87
N PRO A 87 13.73 13.60 8.61
CA PRO A 87 14.64 14.10 7.58
C PRO A 87 14.41 15.59 7.27
N SER A 88 15.43 16.27 6.75
CA SER A 88 15.32 17.65 6.26
C SER A 88 14.50 17.74 4.98
N ASP A 89 13.84 18.89 4.75
CA ASP A 89 13.07 19.18 3.54
C ASP A 89 13.90 18.98 2.26
N GLU A 90 15.17 19.38 2.26
CA GLU A 90 16.08 19.20 1.12
C GLU A 90 16.16 17.72 0.71
N LYS A 91 16.32 16.81 1.68
CA LYS A 91 16.43 15.38 1.38
C LYS A 91 15.09 14.76 1.00
N LEU A 92 13.99 15.25 1.59
CA LEU A 92 12.64 14.84 1.18
C LEU A 92 12.35 15.23 -0.27
N SER A 93 12.83 16.41 -0.70
CA SER A 93 12.64 16.92 -2.06
C SER A 93 13.42 16.16 -3.14
N GLN A 94 14.41 15.36 -2.76
CA GLN A 94 15.23 14.55 -3.66
C GLN A 94 14.70 13.12 -3.83
N GLY A 95 13.90 12.63 -2.89
CA GLY A 95 13.37 11.27 -2.92
C GLY A 95 12.33 11.07 -4.01
N THR A 96 12.59 10.15 -4.93
CA THR A 96 11.59 9.70 -5.91
C THR A 96 10.72 8.58 -5.35
N GLU A 97 11.29 7.70 -4.52
CA GLU A 97 10.57 6.61 -3.86
C GLU A 97 10.69 6.71 -2.35
N ILE A 98 9.56 6.59 -1.67
CA ILE A 98 9.47 6.55 -0.21
C ILE A 98 8.72 5.31 0.24
N ARG A 99 9.20 4.72 1.33
CA ARG A 99 8.56 3.55 1.93
C ARG A 99 8.36 3.74 3.41
N PHE A 100 7.17 3.40 3.86
CA PHE A 100 6.79 3.35 5.25
C PHE A 100 6.47 1.93 5.70
N ARG A 101 6.86 1.61 6.92
CA ARG A 101 6.43 0.42 7.64
C ARG A 101 5.58 0.85 8.82
N GLY A 102 4.32 0.48 8.79
CA GLY A 102 3.41 0.71 9.91
C GLY A 102 2.92 2.15 10.08
N LEU A 103 2.88 2.95 8.99
CA LEU A 103 2.33 4.29 9.02
C LEU A 103 0.80 4.27 9.23
N THR A 104 0.30 5.16 10.08
CA THR A 104 -1.14 5.22 10.44
C THR A 104 -1.91 6.35 9.76
N SER A 105 -1.23 7.38 9.26
CA SER A 105 -1.87 8.56 8.64
C SER A 105 -0.94 9.21 7.62
N LEU A 106 -1.50 9.63 6.48
CA LEU A 106 -0.82 10.46 5.49
C LEU A 106 -1.02 11.96 5.75
N VAL A 107 -2.01 12.34 6.57
CA VAL A 107 -2.37 13.75 6.84
C VAL A 107 -1.18 14.53 7.38
N GLU A 108 -0.36 13.89 8.21
CA GLU A 108 0.76 14.52 8.86
C GLU A 108 2.07 14.42 8.04
N LEU A 109 2.07 13.70 6.91
CA LEU A 109 3.22 13.64 6.03
C LEU A 109 3.38 14.96 5.26
N PRO A 110 4.60 15.54 5.20
CA PRO A 110 4.91 16.73 4.42
C PRO A 110 5.06 16.38 2.92
N LEU A 111 4.02 15.79 2.32
CA LEU A 111 4.00 15.37 0.91
C LEU A 111 4.20 16.56 -0.05
N ASP A 112 3.86 17.79 0.38
CA ASP A 112 4.12 19.03 -0.34
C ASP A 112 5.62 19.35 -0.47
N LYS A 113 6.46 18.81 0.41
CA LYS A 113 7.93 18.95 0.36
C LYS A 113 8.58 17.88 -0.51
N MET A 114 7.86 16.83 -0.89
CA MET A 114 8.35 15.71 -1.70
C MET A 114 8.01 15.93 -3.19
N SER A 115 8.50 17.03 -3.76
CA SER A 115 8.07 17.52 -5.09
C SER A 115 8.36 16.58 -6.27
N VAL A 116 9.26 15.62 -6.08
CA VAL A 116 9.69 14.66 -7.13
C VAL A 116 9.25 13.23 -6.84
N LEU A 117 8.41 13.05 -5.82
CA LEU A 117 7.91 11.75 -5.39
C LEU A 117 7.07 11.10 -6.49
N ASP A 118 7.55 9.96 -6.98
CA ASP A 118 6.84 9.12 -7.95
C ASP A 118 6.19 7.90 -7.30
N THR A 119 6.77 7.37 -6.22
CA THR A 119 6.39 6.09 -5.62
C THR A 119 6.27 6.23 -4.12
N LEU A 120 5.09 5.91 -3.60
CA LEU A 120 4.84 5.80 -2.16
C LEU A 120 4.36 4.39 -1.84
N GLU A 121 5.07 3.74 -0.93
CA GLU A 121 4.72 2.43 -0.43
C GLU A 121 4.48 2.50 1.08
N THR A 122 3.40 1.88 1.55
CA THR A 122 3.14 1.67 2.97
C THR A 122 2.55 0.29 3.19
N TYR A 123 3.25 -0.52 3.98
CA TYR A 123 2.79 -1.86 4.29
C TYR A 123 3.08 -2.21 5.76
N PRO A 124 2.12 -2.85 6.45
CA PRO A 124 2.40 -3.51 7.71
C PRO A 124 3.09 -4.85 7.42
N GLU A 125 4.37 -4.97 7.80
CA GLU A 125 5.15 -6.22 7.66
C GLU A 125 4.64 -7.30 8.60
N GLU A 126 4.42 -6.89 9.84
CA GLU A 126 3.97 -7.76 10.91
C GLU A 126 2.50 -7.53 11.24
N LYS A 127 1.84 -8.56 11.77
CA LYS A 127 0.42 -8.48 12.16
C LYS A 127 0.12 -7.36 13.16
N LYS A 128 1.12 -7.03 14.00
CA LYS A 128 1.06 -6.00 15.05
C LYS A 128 1.48 -4.61 14.56
N ASP A 129 2.04 -4.51 13.36
CA ASP A 129 2.42 -3.19 12.84
C ASP A 129 1.16 -2.33 12.74
N PRO A 130 1.24 -1.04 13.09
CA PRO A 130 0.12 -0.14 12.88
C PRO A 130 -0.27 -0.09 11.40
N LYS A 131 -1.51 0.26 11.10
CA LYS A 131 -2.03 0.23 9.74
C LYS A 131 -2.58 1.59 9.36
N LEU A 132 -2.45 1.92 8.08
CA LEU A 132 -3.06 3.09 7.49
C LEU A 132 -4.58 2.87 7.37
N SER A 133 -5.38 3.80 7.85
CA SER A 133 -6.85 3.69 7.78
C SER A 133 -7.48 4.57 6.71
N SER A 134 -6.80 5.64 6.28
CA SER A 134 -7.30 6.60 5.29
C SER A 134 -6.21 7.02 4.31
N LEU A 135 -6.64 7.41 3.11
CA LEU A 135 -5.79 8.01 2.08
C LEU A 135 -5.77 9.53 2.13
N ASP A 136 -6.45 10.16 3.10
CA ASP A 136 -6.50 11.62 3.23
C ASP A 136 -5.10 12.25 3.29
N GLY A 137 -4.89 13.28 2.49
CA GLY A 137 -3.62 13.97 2.35
C GLY A 137 -2.78 13.49 1.18
N ILE A 138 -3.06 12.31 0.60
CA ILE A 138 -2.32 11.81 -0.57
C ILE A 138 -2.43 12.74 -1.78
N GLU A 139 -3.52 13.51 -1.89
CA GLU A 139 -3.74 14.48 -2.95
C GLU A 139 -2.67 15.58 -3.03
N ARG A 140 -1.89 15.78 -1.95
CA ARG A 140 -0.72 16.67 -1.94
C ARG A 140 0.46 16.14 -2.76
N ALA A 141 0.53 14.83 -2.95
CA ALA A 141 1.53 14.17 -3.80
C ALA A 141 1.07 14.13 -5.28
N SER A 142 0.80 15.29 -5.88
CA SER A 142 0.22 15.38 -7.24
C SER A 142 1.09 14.76 -8.36
N GLY A 143 2.39 14.59 -8.11
CA GLY A 143 3.33 13.92 -9.00
C GLY A 143 3.30 12.39 -8.95
N LEU A 144 2.57 11.79 -8.00
CA LEU A 144 2.61 10.36 -7.72
C LEU A 144 2.19 9.51 -8.93
N ILE A 145 3.00 8.50 -9.23
CA ILE A 145 2.82 7.56 -10.34
C ILE A 145 2.43 6.18 -9.82
N HIS A 146 3.03 5.77 -8.69
CA HIS A 146 2.86 4.46 -8.09
C HIS A 146 2.46 4.60 -6.62
N LEU A 147 1.37 3.95 -6.23
CA LEU A 147 0.91 3.90 -4.84
C LEU A 147 0.70 2.45 -4.43
N ASP A 148 1.36 2.03 -3.35
CA ASP A 148 1.14 0.75 -2.70
C ASP A 148 0.69 0.96 -1.25
N VAL A 149 -0.52 0.49 -0.93
CA VAL A 149 -1.13 0.53 0.39
C VAL A 149 -1.69 -0.86 0.77
N GLU A 150 -1.09 -1.93 0.26
CA GLU A 150 -1.59 -3.29 0.51
C GLU A 150 -1.60 -3.64 2.00
N ARG A 151 -2.54 -4.52 2.40
CA ARG A 151 -2.61 -5.16 3.72
C ARG A 151 -2.88 -4.23 4.89
N ASN A 152 -3.37 -3.02 4.63
CA ASN A 152 -3.79 -2.06 5.65
C ASN A 152 -5.19 -2.35 6.25
N GLN A 153 -5.95 -3.29 5.65
CA GLN A 153 -7.23 -3.85 6.11
C GLN A 153 -8.45 -2.91 6.09
N ASP A 154 -8.28 -1.64 6.44
CA ASP A 154 -9.40 -0.72 6.67
C ASP A 154 -9.55 0.38 5.62
N ILE A 155 -8.63 0.49 4.66
CA ILE A 155 -8.75 1.45 3.55
C ILE A 155 -9.98 1.10 2.72
N SER A 156 -10.89 2.05 2.58
CA SER A 156 -12.16 1.86 1.87
C SER A 156 -12.56 3.06 1.01
N ASP A 157 -12.22 4.27 1.44
CA ASP A 157 -12.42 5.49 0.66
C ASP A 157 -11.24 5.73 -0.30
N LEU A 158 -11.54 5.83 -1.58
CA LEU A 158 -10.58 6.14 -2.65
C LEU A 158 -10.75 7.56 -3.19
N SER A 159 -11.65 8.37 -2.62
CA SER A 159 -11.92 9.75 -3.06
C SER A 159 -10.66 10.60 -3.25
N PRO A 160 -9.65 10.54 -2.36
CA PRO A 160 -8.41 11.30 -2.54
C PRO A 160 -7.66 10.97 -3.83
N LEU A 161 -7.74 9.72 -4.33
CA LEU A 161 -7.04 9.29 -5.55
C LEU A 161 -7.56 10.00 -6.81
N SER A 162 -8.79 10.50 -6.79
CA SER A 162 -9.37 11.26 -7.92
C SER A 162 -8.58 12.54 -8.26
N LYS A 163 -7.72 13.00 -7.34
CA LYS A 163 -6.86 14.18 -7.49
C LYS A 163 -5.44 13.85 -7.95
N LEU A 164 -5.15 12.60 -8.29
CA LEU A 164 -3.83 12.13 -8.74
C LEU A 164 -3.85 11.85 -10.25
N PRO A 165 -3.68 12.87 -11.12
CA PRO A 165 -3.81 12.72 -12.57
C PRO A 165 -2.72 11.83 -13.19
N ASN A 166 -1.57 11.69 -12.52
CA ASN A 166 -0.41 10.97 -13.00
C ASN A 166 -0.35 9.51 -12.56
N LEU A 167 -1.29 9.07 -11.71
CA LEU A 167 -1.28 7.71 -11.15
C LEU A 167 -1.42 6.67 -12.27
N LYS A 168 -0.44 5.78 -12.37
CA LYS A 168 -0.38 4.67 -13.35
C LYS A 168 -0.61 3.32 -12.68
N THR A 169 -0.13 3.16 -11.46
CA THR A 169 -0.27 1.91 -10.72
C THR A 169 -0.82 2.17 -9.33
N PHE A 170 -1.86 1.43 -8.97
CA PHE A 170 -2.38 1.41 -7.62
C PHE A 170 -2.50 -0.02 -7.11
N SER A 171 -1.85 -0.27 -5.98
CA SER A 171 -1.87 -1.53 -5.26
C SER A 171 -2.58 -1.33 -3.92
N GLY A 172 -3.78 -1.89 -3.81
CA GLY A 172 -4.67 -1.76 -2.67
C GLY A 172 -5.24 -3.10 -2.21
N SER A 173 -4.56 -4.22 -2.53
CA SER A 173 -5.00 -5.55 -2.13
C SER A 173 -5.11 -5.69 -0.60
N ASN A 174 -6.03 -6.53 -0.13
CA ASN A 174 -6.24 -6.84 1.29
C ASN A 174 -6.61 -5.60 2.12
N ASN A 175 -7.68 -4.92 1.68
CA ASN A 175 -8.29 -3.76 2.32
C ASN A 175 -9.82 -3.94 2.35
N SER A 176 -10.58 -2.86 2.57
CA SER A 176 -12.05 -2.85 2.64
C SER A 176 -12.69 -2.03 1.51
N ILE A 177 -12.02 -1.91 0.36
CA ILE A 177 -12.48 -1.13 -0.80
C ILE A 177 -13.76 -1.74 -1.36
N LYS A 178 -14.73 -0.88 -1.68
CA LYS A 178 -16.02 -1.26 -2.28
C LYS A 178 -16.32 -0.45 -3.53
N ASP A 179 -16.15 0.87 -3.44
CA ASP A 179 -16.45 1.81 -4.52
C ASP A 179 -15.18 2.12 -5.32
N LEU A 180 -15.28 1.95 -6.63
CA LEU A 180 -14.22 2.24 -7.59
C LEU A 180 -14.47 3.53 -8.37
N SER A 181 -15.59 4.23 -8.13
CA SER A 181 -15.97 5.46 -8.81
C SER A 181 -14.87 6.53 -8.82
N PRO A 182 -14.11 6.75 -7.73
CA PRO A 182 -13.01 7.72 -7.73
C PRO A 182 -11.91 7.41 -8.76
N LEU A 183 -11.65 6.12 -9.03
CA LEU A 183 -10.61 5.69 -9.97
C LEU A 183 -10.92 6.06 -11.42
N SER A 184 -12.19 6.36 -11.74
CA SER A 184 -12.60 6.82 -13.07
C SER A 184 -11.88 8.10 -13.51
N GLN A 185 -11.38 8.92 -12.57
CA GLN A 185 -10.63 10.15 -12.86
C GLN A 185 -9.15 9.90 -13.15
N CYS A 186 -8.61 8.76 -12.71
CA CYS A 186 -7.20 8.39 -12.89
C CYS A 186 -6.95 7.80 -14.29
N LYS A 187 -7.13 8.61 -15.35
CA LYS A 187 -7.10 8.15 -16.76
C LYS A 187 -5.76 7.54 -17.22
N ASN A 188 -4.71 7.69 -16.43
CA ASN A 188 -3.38 7.14 -16.69
C ASN A 188 -3.15 5.75 -16.09
N LEU A 189 -4.10 5.22 -15.30
CA LEU A 189 -4.00 3.88 -14.72
C LEU A 189 -3.83 2.82 -15.81
N ASN A 190 -2.79 2.01 -15.65
CA ASN A 190 -2.50 0.86 -16.49
C ASN A 190 -2.41 -0.46 -15.71
N ALA A 191 -2.25 -0.41 -14.38
CA ALA A 191 -2.21 -1.57 -13.52
C ALA A 191 -2.97 -1.30 -12.20
N LEU A 192 -3.91 -2.19 -11.87
CA LEU A 192 -4.62 -2.18 -10.59
C LEU A 192 -4.56 -3.54 -9.91
N TYR A 193 -4.15 -3.52 -8.64
CA TYR A 193 -4.10 -4.71 -7.78
C TYR A 193 -5.04 -4.50 -6.59
N LEU A 194 -6.20 -5.13 -6.63
CA LEU A 194 -7.30 -4.92 -5.68
C LEU A 194 -7.84 -6.25 -5.14
N ASN A 195 -7.00 -7.29 -5.11
CA ASN A 195 -7.42 -8.59 -4.60
C ASN A 195 -7.86 -8.48 -3.13
N LYS A 196 -8.77 -9.35 -2.68
CA LYS A 196 -9.21 -9.40 -1.26
C LYS A 196 -9.74 -8.06 -0.77
N ASN A 197 -10.73 -7.54 -1.48
CA ASN A 197 -11.50 -6.37 -1.08
C ASN A 197 -13.01 -6.75 -1.03
N LYS A 198 -13.89 -5.77 -1.08
CA LYS A 198 -15.36 -5.94 -1.02
C LYS A 198 -16.02 -5.39 -2.29
N ILE A 199 -15.31 -5.42 -3.42
CA ILE A 199 -15.76 -4.86 -4.71
C ILE A 199 -16.79 -5.78 -5.34
N SER A 200 -17.95 -5.26 -5.72
CA SER A 200 -18.98 -6.00 -6.47
C SER A 200 -19.23 -5.45 -7.86
N ASP A 201 -18.98 -4.15 -8.07
CA ASP A 201 -19.17 -3.45 -9.34
C ASP A 201 -17.84 -2.97 -9.90
N VAL A 202 -17.57 -3.32 -11.16
CA VAL A 202 -16.37 -2.92 -11.92
C VAL A 202 -16.70 -1.94 -13.05
N SER A 203 -17.97 -1.56 -13.20
CA SER A 203 -18.43 -0.59 -14.22
C SER A 203 -17.66 0.74 -14.21
N PRO A 204 -17.20 1.29 -13.05
CA PRO A 204 -16.43 2.53 -13.07
C PRO A 204 -15.09 2.43 -13.80
N LEU A 205 -14.54 1.22 -13.95
CA LEU A 205 -13.26 0.99 -14.61
C LEU A 205 -13.37 1.01 -16.13
N SER A 206 -14.58 0.91 -16.70
CA SER A 206 -14.84 0.77 -18.14
C SER A 206 -14.23 1.88 -19.02
N SER A 207 -13.99 3.06 -18.45
CA SER A 207 -13.41 4.21 -19.16
C SER A 207 -11.87 4.28 -19.11
N LEU A 208 -11.20 3.37 -18.39
CA LEU A 208 -9.74 3.37 -18.21
C LEU A 208 -9.03 2.75 -19.41
N SER A 209 -9.05 3.45 -20.55
CA SER A 209 -8.54 2.98 -21.85
C SER A 209 -7.06 2.56 -21.88
N LYS A 210 -6.27 2.94 -20.87
CA LYS A 210 -4.86 2.54 -20.70
C LYS A 210 -4.65 1.28 -19.85
N MET A 211 -5.72 0.70 -19.30
CA MET A 211 -5.63 -0.46 -18.42
C MET A 211 -5.06 -1.67 -19.14
N GLU A 212 -4.02 -2.27 -18.58
CA GLU A 212 -3.35 -3.48 -19.10
C GLU A 212 -3.47 -4.66 -18.13
N THR A 213 -3.44 -4.39 -16.82
CA THR A 213 -3.47 -5.42 -15.77
C THR A 213 -4.51 -5.10 -14.71
N LEU A 214 -5.45 -6.02 -14.48
CA LEU A 214 -6.48 -5.92 -13.44
C LEU A 214 -6.48 -7.17 -12.58
N TRP A 215 -6.15 -7.05 -11.29
CA TRP A 215 -6.27 -8.14 -10.34
C TRP A 215 -7.37 -7.85 -9.31
N LEU A 216 -8.42 -8.66 -9.34
CA LEU A 216 -9.67 -8.49 -8.63
C LEU A 216 -10.10 -9.80 -7.92
N ALA A 217 -9.22 -10.79 -7.79
CA ALA A 217 -9.55 -12.05 -7.11
C ALA A 217 -9.92 -11.81 -5.65
N ASP A 218 -10.67 -12.75 -5.08
CA ASP A 218 -11.22 -12.66 -3.73
C ASP A 218 -12.10 -11.41 -3.50
N ASN A 219 -12.81 -10.96 -4.53
CA ASN A 219 -13.89 -9.97 -4.43
C ASN A 219 -15.26 -10.61 -4.80
N PRO A 220 -16.39 -10.09 -4.28
CA PRO A 220 -17.74 -10.58 -4.59
C PRO A 220 -18.27 -10.11 -5.97
N ILE A 221 -17.43 -10.04 -7.00
CA ILE A 221 -17.81 -9.62 -8.36
C ILE A 221 -18.65 -10.71 -9.03
N GLN A 222 -19.77 -10.31 -9.62
CA GLN A 222 -20.66 -11.20 -10.38
C GLN A 222 -20.67 -10.90 -11.88
N ASP A 223 -20.25 -9.69 -12.28
CA ASP A 223 -20.25 -9.25 -13.68
C ASP A 223 -18.94 -8.53 -14.04
N ILE A 224 -18.24 -9.04 -15.05
CA ILE A 224 -17.04 -8.43 -15.62
C ILE A 224 -17.24 -7.91 -17.06
N LEU A 225 -18.45 -8.02 -17.63
CA LEU A 225 -18.76 -7.50 -18.97
C LEU A 225 -18.52 -5.99 -19.14
N PRO A 226 -18.65 -5.13 -18.11
CA PRO A 226 -18.25 -3.73 -18.24
C PRO A 226 -16.78 -3.53 -18.65
N LEU A 227 -15.91 -4.53 -18.46
CA LEU A 227 -14.50 -4.47 -18.82
C LEU A 227 -14.21 -4.78 -20.30
N VAL A 228 -15.22 -5.22 -21.08
CA VAL A 228 -15.03 -5.60 -22.50
C VAL A 228 -14.41 -4.47 -23.32
N GLY A 229 -14.79 -3.22 -23.04
CA GLY A 229 -14.29 -2.02 -23.74
C GLY A 229 -12.82 -1.67 -23.47
N LEU A 230 -12.15 -2.33 -22.52
CA LEU A 230 -10.75 -2.07 -22.18
C LEU A 230 -9.80 -2.69 -23.21
N LYS A 231 -9.66 -2.02 -24.36
CA LYS A 231 -8.91 -2.52 -25.53
C LYS A 231 -7.45 -2.87 -25.27
N LYS A 232 -6.84 -2.32 -24.22
CA LYS A 232 -5.44 -2.59 -23.84
C LYS A 232 -5.29 -3.65 -22.75
N LEU A 233 -6.39 -4.15 -22.18
CA LEU A 233 -6.37 -5.14 -21.12
C LEU A 233 -5.73 -6.42 -21.65
N LYS A 234 -4.70 -6.91 -20.96
CA LYS A 234 -3.95 -8.13 -21.32
C LYS A 234 -4.11 -9.20 -20.25
N GLU A 235 -4.22 -8.80 -18.98
CA GLU A 235 -4.29 -9.72 -17.86
C GLU A 235 -5.42 -9.33 -16.91
N LEU A 236 -6.30 -10.31 -16.64
CA LEU A 236 -7.40 -10.19 -15.71
C LEU A 236 -7.36 -11.36 -14.71
N LYS A 237 -7.26 -11.05 -13.43
CA LYS A 237 -7.34 -12.04 -12.35
C LYS A 237 -8.65 -11.85 -11.59
N VAL A 238 -9.49 -12.87 -11.51
CA VAL A 238 -10.84 -12.80 -10.93
C VAL A 238 -11.08 -13.95 -9.95
N SER A 239 -12.12 -13.82 -9.12
CA SER A 239 -12.46 -14.87 -8.15
C SER A 239 -12.96 -16.14 -8.83
N LEU A 240 -12.64 -17.31 -8.27
CA LEU A 240 -13.26 -18.60 -8.65
C LEU A 240 -14.79 -18.62 -8.52
N LYS A 241 -15.36 -17.65 -7.78
CA LYS A 241 -16.79 -17.47 -7.55
C LYS A 241 -17.51 -16.69 -8.65
N LEU A 242 -16.79 -16.17 -9.65
CA LEU A 242 -17.41 -15.47 -10.78
C LEU A 242 -18.38 -16.43 -11.52
N PRO A 243 -19.61 -16.02 -11.86
CA PRO A 243 -20.54 -16.87 -12.60
C PRO A 243 -19.93 -17.36 -13.92
N LYS A 244 -19.97 -18.69 -14.14
CA LYS A 244 -19.38 -19.34 -15.32
C LYS A 244 -19.91 -18.77 -16.64
N GLU A 245 -21.19 -18.42 -16.68
CA GLU A 245 -21.83 -17.80 -17.85
C GLU A 245 -21.28 -16.41 -18.15
N ASN A 246 -20.95 -15.63 -17.11
CA ASN A 246 -20.40 -14.29 -17.26
C ASN A 246 -18.96 -14.38 -17.79
N LEU A 247 -18.16 -15.28 -17.21
CA LEU A 247 -16.82 -15.60 -17.67
C LEU A 247 -16.82 -16.05 -19.14
N ALA A 248 -17.65 -17.03 -19.51
CA ALA A 248 -17.70 -17.55 -20.88
C ALA A 248 -18.10 -16.48 -21.91
N LYS A 249 -19.04 -15.59 -21.55
CA LYS A 249 -19.41 -14.43 -22.39
C LYS A 249 -18.22 -13.48 -22.56
N PHE A 250 -17.51 -13.17 -21.48
CA PHE A 250 -16.34 -12.31 -21.53
C PHE A 250 -15.23 -12.92 -22.40
N GLU A 251 -14.89 -14.19 -22.21
CA GLU A 251 -13.88 -14.90 -23.02
C GLU A 251 -14.22 -14.92 -24.51
N LYS A 252 -15.50 -15.09 -24.85
CA LYS A 252 -15.97 -15.01 -26.24
C LYS A 252 -15.77 -13.61 -26.85
N LEU A 253 -15.99 -12.56 -26.06
CA LEU A 253 -15.85 -11.17 -26.51
C LEU A 253 -14.40 -10.68 -26.50
N ARG A 254 -13.58 -11.23 -25.60
CA ARG A 254 -12.19 -10.83 -25.33
C ARG A 254 -11.25 -12.04 -25.23
N PRO A 255 -11.11 -12.84 -26.30
CA PRO A 255 -10.22 -14.01 -26.30
C PRO A 255 -8.73 -13.63 -26.20
N ASP A 256 -8.41 -12.35 -26.37
CA ASP A 256 -7.07 -11.77 -26.25
C ASP A 256 -6.61 -11.57 -24.79
N VAL A 257 -7.53 -11.61 -23.83
CA VAL A 257 -7.23 -11.36 -22.41
C VAL A 257 -6.86 -12.66 -21.72
N LYS A 258 -5.68 -12.70 -21.08
CA LYS A 258 -5.30 -13.80 -20.20
C LYS A 258 -6.08 -13.72 -18.89
N ILE A 259 -6.97 -14.68 -18.67
CA ILE A 259 -7.74 -14.80 -17.44
C ILE A 259 -7.07 -15.78 -16.47
N SER A 260 -7.04 -15.43 -15.19
CA SER A 260 -6.55 -16.29 -14.11
C SER A 260 -7.39 -16.14 -12.83
N PHE A 261 -7.18 -17.04 -11.87
CA PHE A 261 -7.92 -17.10 -10.60
C PHE A 261 -6.98 -17.01 -9.40
#